data_AF-A0A7C3UYW7-F1
#
_entry.id   AF-A0A7C3UYW7-F1
#
_cell.length_a   1.000
_cell.length_b   1.000
_cell.length_c   1.000
_cell.angle_alpha   90.00
_cell.angle_beta   90.00
_cell.angle_gamma   90.00
#
_symmetry.space_group_name_H-M   'P 1'
#
loop_
_entity.id
_entity.type
_entity.pdbx_description
1 polymer ?
#
loop_
_entity_poly.entity_id
_entity_poly.type
_entity_poly.pdbx_seq_one_letter_code
_entity_poly.pdbx_strand_id
1 'polypeptide(L)'
;MLKKLWCLTLLSLLPLAFGCGDMGKVDQGRVIAFDKAKGTVTLIQDKKGEPGKPDYDTLPPHTYSIPEDPKEMGPEPKAGLRMKLDLDKKVLTIYDPETKAFKNITFEIVEQKTGVGKDDPLVAGKSLPAVDKEKKTLTLYSGRQKLYAVLKLPEEYLDRPVSTWDAGDEVRIYYKEPGKALRLMNISKTDIFKK
;
A
#
# COMPACT_ATOMS: atom_id res chain seq x y z
N MET A 1 -10.46 42.43 72.17
CA MET A 1 -11.25 41.46 71.37
C MET A 1 -11.30 41.99 69.95
N LEU A 2 -10.46 41.47 69.04
CA LEU A 2 -10.14 42.13 67.78
C LEU A 2 -10.39 41.20 66.57
N LYS A 3 -11.36 41.61 65.76
CA LYS A 3 -11.46 41.55 64.28
C LYS A 3 -11.53 40.19 63.54
N LYS A 4 -12.69 40.01 62.88
CA LYS A 4 -12.93 39.75 61.44
C LYS A 4 -11.82 39.03 60.64
N LEU A 5 -12.25 37.97 59.93
CA LEU A 5 -12.32 37.86 58.45
C LEU A 5 -11.78 36.52 57.93
N TRP A 6 -12.57 35.90 57.04
CA TRP A 6 -12.22 34.94 55.98
C TRP A 6 -11.38 33.70 56.30
N CYS A 7 -11.96 32.52 56.07
CA CYS A 7 -11.32 31.46 55.26
C CYS A 7 -12.39 30.47 54.78
N LEU A 8 -12.87 30.67 53.55
CA LEU A 8 -12.72 29.75 52.42
C LEU A 8 -13.41 28.38 52.58
N THR A 9 -14.66 28.33 52.12
CA THR A 9 -15.18 27.20 51.35
C THR A 9 -14.34 27.02 50.08
N LEU A 10 -13.68 25.87 49.91
CA LEU A 10 -13.33 25.36 48.59
C LEU A 10 -13.36 23.83 48.58
N LEU A 11 -14.51 23.29 48.17
CA LEU A 11 -14.70 21.91 47.78
C LEU A 11 -14.00 21.71 46.44
N SER A 12 -12.74 21.29 46.44
CA SER A 12 -12.03 20.92 45.22
C SER A 12 -12.44 19.51 44.79
N LEU A 13 -13.55 19.39 44.05
CA LEU A 13 -13.70 18.28 43.11
C LEU A 13 -12.61 18.44 42.06
N LEU A 14 -11.57 17.60 42.10
CA LEU A 14 -10.76 17.34 40.91
C LEU A 14 -11.60 16.46 39.97
N PRO A 15 -12.02 16.93 38.79
CA PRO A 15 -12.30 16.00 37.71
C PRO A 15 -10.95 15.38 37.30
N LEU A 16 -10.75 14.09 37.61
CA LEU A 16 -9.77 13.24 36.94
C LEU A 16 -10.21 13.07 35.48
N ALA A 17 -10.05 14.12 34.68
CA ALA A 17 -10.02 14.04 33.23
C ALA A 17 -8.56 13.89 32.79
N PHE A 18 -7.91 12.80 33.20
CA PHE A 18 -6.65 12.41 32.57
C PHE A 18 -6.98 11.73 31.24
N GLY A 19 -6.54 12.40 30.17
CA GLY A 19 -7.04 12.23 28.82
C GLY A 19 -6.97 10.82 28.25
N CYS A 20 -8.09 10.40 27.68
CA CYS A 20 -8.08 9.49 26.55
C CYS A 20 -7.48 10.29 25.39
N GLY A 21 -6.14 10.33 25.30
CA GLY A 21 -5.46 11.04 24.22
C GLY A 21 -5.95 10.51 22.88
N ASP A 22 -6.21 11.41 21.91
CA ASP A 22 -6.67 11.06 20.57
C ASP A 22 -5.84 9.89 20.01
N MET A 23 -6.45 8.70 20.03
CA MET A 23 -5.86 7.51 19.45
C MET A 23 -5.77 7.76 17.95
N GLY A 24 -4.56 7.70 17.40
CA GLY A 24 -4.37 7.92 15.97
C GLY A 24 -5.06 6.83 15.15
N LYS A 25 -5.22 7.13 13.87
CA LYS A 25 -5.87 6.26 12.89
C LYS A 25 -4.82 5.45 12.13
N VAL A 26 -5.27 4.33 11.58
CA VAL A 26 -4.46 3.47 10.72
C VAL A 26 -5.04 3.51 9.31
N ASP A 27 -4.19 3.78 8.33
CA ASP A 27 -4.47 3.54 6.93
C ASP A 27 -3.58 2.39 6.42
N GLN A 28 -4.12 1.51 5.60
CA GLN A 28 -3.39 0.39 5.03
C GLN A 28 -3.74 0.30 3.55
N GLY A 29 -2.75 0.08 2.70
CA GLY A 29 -3.02 -0.03 1.28
C GLY A 29 -1.79 -0.28 0.43
N ARG A 30 -2.03 -0.30 -0.88
CA ARG A 30 -1.03 -0.57 -1.91
C ARG A 30 -0.38 0.72 -2.38
N VAL A 31 0.94 0.80 -2.34
CA VAL A 31 1.69 1.97 -2.77
C VAL A 31 1.69 2.07 -4.30
N ILE A 32 1.20 3.20 -4.80
CA ILE A 32 1.18 3.54 -6.22
C ILE A 32 2.23 4.60 -6.60
N ALA A 33 2.76 5.35 -5.62
CA ALA A 33 3.89 6.25 -5.80
C ALA A 33 4.66 6.43 -4.49
N PHE A 34 5.98 6.54 -4.60
CA PHE A 34 6.88 6.86 -3.48
C PHE A 34 7.94 7.83 -3.99
N ASP A 35 8.02 9.02 -3.39
CA ASP A 35 8.98 10.05 -3.74
C ASP A 35 9.79 10.38 -2.48
N LYS A 36 10.96 9.75 -2.37
CA LYS A 36 11.87 9.95 -1.24
C LYS A 36 12.40 11.37 -1.15
N ALA A 37 12.64 12.02 -2.29
CA ALA A 37 13.16 13.38 -2.33
C ALA A 37 12.13 14.40 -1.81
N LYS A 38 10.85 14.19 -2.13
CA LYS A 38 9.74 15.00 -1.58
C LYS A 38 9.23 14.51 -0.23
N GLY A 39 9.71 13.35 0.25
CA GLY A 39 9.25 12.74 1.47
C GLY A 39 7.77 12.35 1.44
N THR A 40 7.28 11.78 0.33
CA THR A 40 5.85 11.42 0.19
C THR A 40 5.63 9.98 -0.26
N VAL A 41 4.52 9.41 0.21
CA VAL A 41 3.99 8.12 -0.23
C VAL A 41 2.53 8.29 -0.63
N THR A 42 2.12 7.67 -1.75
CA THR A 42 0.72 7.64 -2.18
C THR A 42 0.26 6.20 -2.32
N LEU A 43 -0.92 5.90 -1.77
CA LEU A 43 -1.48 4.55 -1.73
C LEU A 43 -2.96 4.52 -2.14
N ILE A 44 -3.38 3.38 -2.67
CA ILE A 44 -4.78 3.00 -2.79
C ILE A 44 -5.15 2.22 -1.52
N GLN A 45 -6.09 2.75 -0.74
CA GLN A 45 -6.50 2.15 0.52
C GLN A 45 -7.14 0.77 0.28
N ASP A 46 -6.71 -0.21 1.07
CA ASP A 46 -7.37 -1.52 1.17
C ASP A 46 -8.67 -1.35 1.96
N LYS A 47 -9.81 -1.49 1.27
CA LYS A 47 -11.14 -1.27 1.83
C LYS A 47 -11.46 -2.22 3.00
N LYS A 48 -10.90 -3.43 2.99
CA LYS A 48 -11.23 -4.46 3.98
C LYS A 48 -10.21 -4.54 5.10
N GLY A 49 -8.95 -4.20 4.84
CA GLY A 49 -7.86 -4.36 5.79
C GLY A 49 -7.58 -5.81 6.18
N GLU A 50 -8.11 -6.78 5.41
CA GLU A 50 -8.00 -8.21 5.68
C GLU A 50 -6.64 -8.75 5.21
N PRO A 51 -5.81 -9.32 6.12
CA PRO A 51 -4.53 -9.88 5.75
C PRO A 51 -4.64 -10.93 4.62
N GLY A 52 -3.88 -10.73 3.55
CA GLY A 52 -3.82 -11.66 2.42
C GLY A 52 -5.00 -11.61 1.44
N LYS A 53 -6.06 -10.84 1.73
CA LYS A 53 -7.23 -10.67 0.86
C LYS A 53 -7.62 -9.19 0.68
N PRO A 54 -6.69 -8.33 0.24
CA PRO A 54 -6.97 -6.91 0.14
C PRO A 54 -7.92 -6.61 -1.03
N ASP A 55 -8.60 -5.48 -0.90
CA ASP A 55 -9.55 -4.95 -1.86
C ASP A 55 -9.18 -3.50 -2.23
N TYR A 56 -8.51 -3.33 -3.37
CA TYR A 56 -8.00 -2.03 -3.85
C TYR A 56 -8.94 -1.39 -4.86
N ASP A 57 -10.12 -0.98 -4.39
CA ASP A 57 -11.14 -0.30 -5.19
C ASP A 57 -11.52 1.07 -4.57
N THR A 58 -10.59 1.66 -3.82
CA THR A 58 -10.81 2.93 -3.10
C THR A 58 -10.18 4.09 -3.86
N LEU A 59 -11.02 5.07 -4.24
CA LEU A 59 -10.59 6.36 -4.79
C LEU A 59 -11.15 7.50 -3.93
N PRO A 60 -10.47 8.66 -3.86
CA PRO A 60 -9.17 8.95 -4.47
C PRO A 60 -8.01 8.24 -3.73
N PRO A 61 -6.80 8.17 -4.32
CA PRO A 61 -5.61 7.73 -3.60
C PRO A 61 -5.32 8.65 -2.40
N HIS A 62 -4.74 8.09 -1.35
CA HIS A 62 -4.31 8.85 -0.19
C HIS A 62 -2.82 9.12 -0.25
N THR A 63 -2.42 10.38 -0.07
CA THR A 63 -1.02 10.80 -0.03
C THR A 63 -0.65 11.22 1.39
N TYR A 64 0.51 10.78 1.85
CA TYR A 64 1.06 11.11 3.15
C TYR A 64 2.50 11.62 3.01
N SER A 65 2.89 12.60 3.83
CA SER A 65 4.30 12.83 4.12
C SER A 65 4.85 11.66 4.94
N ILE A 66 6.07 11.22 4.66
CA ILE A 66 6.74 10.17 5.44
C ILE A 66 7.27 10.73 6.77
N PRO A 67 7.48 9.88 7.80
CA PRO A 67 8.02 10.33 9.08
C PRO A 67 9.42 10.95 8.93
N GLU A 68 9.70 12.01 9.70
CA GLU A 68 11.01 12.65 9.73
C GLU A 68 12.06 11.77 10.45
N ASP A 69 11.66 11.05 11.50
CA ASP A 69 12.52 10.08 12.18
C ASP A 69 12.54 8.77 11.38
N PRO A 70 13.70 8.35 10.83
CA PRO A 70 13.81 7.08 10.11
C PRO A 70 13.44 5.86 10.96
N LYS A 71 13.48 5.94 12.29
CA LYS A 71 13.06 4.84 13.18
C LYS A 71 11.56 4.59 13.17
N GLU A 72 10.78 5.57 12.75
CA GLU A 72 9.34 5.45 12.56
C GLU A 72 8.96 4.94 11.15
N MET A 73 9.97 4.60 10.33
CA MET A 73 9.80 4.07 9.00
C MET A 73 10.40 2.65 8.90
N GLY A 74 9.62 1.72 8.34
CA GLY A 74 10.11 0.41 7.91
C GLY A 74 10.92 0.51 6.60
N PRO A 75 11.23 -0.63 5.96
CA PRO A 75 11.89 -0.63 4.66
C PRO A 75 11.14 0.23 3.63
N GLU A 76 11.86 0.96 2.79
CA GLU A 76 11.25 1.82 1.77
C GLU A 76 10.27 1.03 0.88
N PRO A 77 9.06 1.57 0.62
CA PRO A 77 8.09 0.90 -0.21
C PRO A 77 8.42 1.02 -1.69
N LYS A 78 8.20 -0.07 -2.42
CA LYS A 78 8.19 -0.08 -3.88
C LYS A 78 6.81 0.32 -4.40
N ALA A 79 6.75 1.23 -5.37
CA ALA A 79 5.52 1.58 -6.05
C ALA A 79 5.19 0.59 -7.19
N GLY A 80 3.90 0.36 -7.44
CA GLY A 80 3.44 -0.40 -8.60
C GLY A 80 1.95 -0.21 -8.82
N LEU A 81 1.54 -0.09 -10.08
CA LEU A 81 0.18 0.34 -10.43
C LEU A 81 -0.81 -0.81 -10.63
N ARG A 82 -0.36 -2.07 -10.61
CA ARG A 82 -1.25 -3.23 -10.70
C ARG A 82 -2.02 -3.41 -9.41
N MET A 83 -3.34 -3.25 -9.50
CA MET A 83 -4.28 -3.43 -8.38
C MET A 83 -4.77 -4.87 -8.29
N LYS A 84 -5.07 -5.51 -9.43
CA LYS A 84 -5.61 -6.87 -9.45
C LYS A 84 -5.15 -7.65 -10.67
N LEU A 85 -4.92 -8.94 -10.46
CA LEU A 85 -4.78 -9.94 -11.52
C LEU A 85 -5.86 -11.01 -11.30
N ASP A 86 -6.82 -11.06 -12.22
CA ASP A 86 -7.94 -11.99 -12.22
C ASP A 86 -7.82 -12.90 -13.45
N LEU A 87 -7.28 -14.10 -13.27
CA LEU A 87 -7.06 -15.05 -14.37
C LEU A 87 -8.36 -15.65 -14.90
N ASP A 88 -9.35 -15.85 -14.03
CA ASP A 88 -10.64 -16.43 -14.40
C ASP A 88 -11.41 -15.48 -15.33
N LYS A 89 -11.43 -14.20 -14.98
CA LYS A 89 -12.03 -13.15 -15.82
C LYS A 89 -11.12 -12.68 -16.95
N LYS A 90 -9.84 -13.09 -16.93
CA LYS A 90 -8.80 -12.61 -17.85
C LYS A 90 -8.68 -11.08 -17.87
N VAL A 91 -8.75 -10.48 -16.68
CA VAL A 91 -8.69 -9.03 -16.48
C VAL A 91 -7.55 -8.68 -15.54
N LEU A 92 -6.74 -7.72 -15.98
CA LEU A 92 -5.75 -7.04 -15.17
C LEU A 92 -6.27 -5.63 -14.85
N THR A 93 -6.41 -5.32 -13.56
CA THR A 93 -6.82 -3.98 -13.12
C THR A 93 -5.58 -3.18 -12.72
N ILE A 94 -5.42 -1.99 -13.28
CA ILE A 94 -4.38 -1.02 -12.93
C ILE A 94 -4.99 0.28 -12.44
N TYR A 95 -4.26 1.02 -11.61
CA TYR A 95 -4.52 2.45 -11.39
C TYR A 95 -3.80 3.25 -12.48
N ASP A 96 -4.54 4.09 -13.21
CA ASP A 96 -3.96 4.98 -14.20
C ASP A 96 -3.74 6.38 -13.59
N PRO A 97 -2.49 6.83 -13.39
CA PRO A 97 -2.20 8.12 -12.78
C PRO A 97 -2.59 9.31 -13.65
N GLU A 98 -2.72 9.15 -14.98
CA GLU A 98 -3.12 10.21 -15.89
C GLU A 98 -4.62 10.51 -15.75
N THR A 99 -5.43 9.46 -15.77
CA THR A 99 -6.90 9.59 -15.66
C THR A 99 -7.40 9.54 -14.21
N LYS A 100 -6.51 9.27 -13.25
CA LYS A 100 -6.82 9.11 -11.82
C LYS A 100 -7.94 8.09 -11.54
N ALA A 101 -7.96 7.02 -12.32
CA ALA A 101 -9.03 6.02 -12.31
C ALA A 101 -8.49 4.60 -12.49
N PHE A 102 -9.30 3.61 -12.14
CA PHE A 102 -8.97 2.21 -12.43
C PHE A 102 -9.26 1.88 -13.90
N LYS A 103 -8.35 1.13 -14.52
CA LYS A 103 -8.53 0.58 -15.87
C LYS A 103 -8.44 -0.94 -15.83
N ASN A 104 -9.42 -1.58 -16.47
CA ASN A 104 -9.44 -3.02 -16.67
C ASN A 104 -8.90 -3.33 -18.07
N ILE A 105 -7.87 -4.17 -18.11
CA ILE A 105 -7.20 -4.59 -19.33
C ILE A 105 -7.46 -6.07 -19.51
N THR A 106 -8.16 -6.41 -20.58
CA THR A 106 -8.36 -7.81 -20.96
C THR A 106 -7.07 -8.36 -21.58
N PHE A 107 -6.75 -9.61 -21.26
CA PHE A 107 -5.56 -10.29 -21.78
C PHE A 107 -5.87 -11.72 -22.24
N GLU A 108 -4.94 -12.32 -22.97
CA GLU A 108 -4.92 -13.76 -23.22
C GLU A 108 -3.83 -14.42 -22.37
N ILE A 109 -4.05 -15.65 -21.93
CA ILE A 109 -3.05 -16.41 -21.18
C ILE A 109 -2.23 -17.21 -22.19
N VAL A 110 -0.94 -16.93 -22.27
CA VAL A 110 0.02 -17.69 -23.09
C VAL A 110 0.61 -18.84 -22.27
N GLU A 111 1.00 -18.55 -21.03
CA GLU A 111 1.52 -19.53 -20.09
C GLU A 111 1.04 -19.18 -18.68
N GLN A 112 0.72 -20.20 -17.88
CA GLN A 112 0.49 -20.04 -16.44
C GLN A 112 1.08 -21.22 -15.68
N LYS A 113 1.70 -20.91 -14.54
CA LYS A 113 2.23 -21.89 -13.60
C LYS A 113 1.89 -21.48 -12.18
N THR A 114 1.12 -22.32 -11.51
CA THR A 114 0.70 -22.15 -10.11
C THR A 114 1.69 -22.85 -9.17
N GLY A 115 1.70 -22.47 -7.89
CA GLY A 115 2.62 -23.04 -6.90
C GLY A 115 4.05 -22.52 -7.01
N VAL A 116 4.28 -21.47 -7.80
CA VAL A 116 5.63 -20.92 -8.04
C VAL A 116 6.07 -20.10 -6.83
N GLY A 117 7.12 -20.61 -6.16
CA GLY A 117 7.78 -19.93 -5.05
C GLY A 117 8.66 -18.77 -5.50
N LYS A 118 9.10 -17.94 -4.54
CA LYS A 118 10.03 -16.84 -4.81
C LYS A 118 11.43 -17.34 -5.20
N ASP A 119 11.78 -18.53 -4.73
CA ASP A 119 13.08 -19.19 -4.94
C ASP A 119 13.05 -20.11 -6.19
N ASP A 120 11.92 -20.17 -6.90
CA ASP A 120 11.76 -20.95 -8.13
C ASP A 120 12.64 -20.37 -9.25
N PRO A 121 13.35 -21.19 -10.06
CA PRO A 121 14.18 -20.72 -11.18
C PRO A 121 13.45 -19.87 -12.22
N LEU A 122 12.11 -19.95 -12.28
CA LEU A 122 11.30 -19.10 -13.14
C LEU A 122 11.27 -17.64 -12.69
N VAL A 123 11.55 -17.36 -11.42
CA VAL A 123 11.41 -16.04 -10.77
C VAL A 123 12.71 -15.57 -10.14
N ALA A 124 13.45 -16.46 -9.48
CA ALA A 124 14.66 -16.13 -8.75
C ALA A 124 15.71 -15.49 -9.67
N GLY A 125 16.23 -14.33 -9.26
CA GLY A 125 17.22 -13.57 -10.03
C GLY A 125 16.70 -12.89 -11.30
N LYS A 126 15.39 -12.97 -11.60
CA LYS A 126 14.80 -12.32 -12.77
C LYS A 126 14.17 -10.98 -12.42
N SER A 127 14.27 -10.05 -13.36
CA SER A 127 13.55 -8.78 -13.29
C SER A 127 12.14 -8.99 -13.82
N LEU A 128 11.17 -9.15 -12.91
CA LEU A 128 9.75 -9.26 -13.22
C LEU A 128 9.00 -8.10 -12.54
N PRO A 129 7.96 -7.53 -13.18
CA PRO A 129 7.42 -7.90 -14.50
C PRO A 129 8.34 -7.53 -15.68
N ALA A 130 8.16 -8.22 -16.82
CA ALA A 130 8.92 -7.97 -18.05
C ALA A 130 7.98 -7.93 -19.27
N VAL A 131 8.13 -6.92 -20.12
CA VAL A 131 7.35 -6.76 -21.36
C VAL A 131 8.22 -7.14 -22.55
N ASP A 132 7.71 -8.04 -23.39
CA ASP A 132 8.28 -8.37 -24.69
C ASP A 132 7.38 -7.76 -25.77
N LYS A 133 7.86 -6.67 -26.39
CA LYS A 133 7.09 -5.91 -27.39
C LYS A 133 6.91 -6.67 -28.69
N GLU A 134 7.88 -7.49 -29.09
CA GLU A 134 7.81 -8.29 -30.33
C GLU A 134 6.74 -9.37 -30.20
N LYS A 135 6.72 -10.06 -29.06
CA LYS A 135 5.72 -11.11 -28.79
C LYS A 135 4.40 -10.55 -28.26
N LYS A 136 4.34 -9.25 -27.96
CA LYS A 136 3.20 -8.56 -27.32
C LYS A 136 2.82 -9.22 -25.99
N THR A 137 3.81 -9.65 -25.20
CA THR A 137 3.59 -10.36 -23.94
C THR A 137 4.11 -9.61 -22.72
N LEU A 138 3.43 -9.83 -21.60
CA LEU A 138 3.81 -9.45 -20.26
C LEU A 138 4.07 -10.71 -19.45
N THR A 139 5.29 -10.85 -18.96
CA THR A 139 5.65 -11.88 -17.97
C THR A 139 5.55 -11.27 -16.58
N LEU A 140 4.82 -11.91 -15.68
CA LEU A 140 4.65 -11.42 -14.31
C LEU A 140 4.74 -12.56 -13.29
N TYR A 141 5.06 -12.15 -12.06
CA TYR A 141 5.00 -12.99 -10.88
C TYR A 141 4.04 -12.37 -9.85
N SER A 142 3.26 -13.22 -9.18
CA SER A 142 2.43 -12.84 -8.04
C SER A 142 2.82 -13.70 -6.84
N GLY A 143 3.60 -13.11 -5.93
CA GLY A 143 4.06 -13.81 -4.73
C GLY A 143 2.94 -14.26 -3.81
N ARG A 144 1.85 -13.46 -3.73
CA ARG A 144 0.66 -13.80 -2.95
C ARG A 144 -0.12 -14.96 -3.56
N GLN A 145 -0.31 -14.97 -4.88
CA GLN A 145 -1.02 -16.05 -5.57
C GLN A 145 -0.14 -17.27 -5.89
N LYS A 146 1.17 -17.20 -5.59
CA LYS A 146 2.18 -18.19 -6.01
C LYS A 146 2.06 -18.53 -7.49
N LEU A 147 1.99 -17.48 -8.31
CA LEU A 147 1.66 -17.58 -9.73
C LEU A 147 2.74 -16.92 -10.57
N TYR A 148 3.21 -17.65 -11.57
CA TYR A 148 3.95 -17.13 -12.72
C TYR A 148 3.02 -17.17 -13.95
N ALA A 149 2.95 -16.07 -14.69
CA ALA A 149 2.12 -16.00 -15.90
C ALA A 149 2.79 -15.21 -17.01
N VAL A 150 2.59 -15.66 -18.24
CA VAL A 150 2.88 -14.93 -19.47
C VAL A 150 1.55 -14.61 -20.12
N LEU A 151 1.25 -13.32 -20.24
CA LEU A 151 -0.01 -12.81 -20.73
C LEU A 151 0.22 -12.08 -22.05
N LYS A 152 -0.67 -12.24 -23.02
CA LYS A 152 -0.68 -11.40 -24.23
C LYS A 152 -1.52 -10.15 -23.96
N LEU A 153 -0.94 -8.97 -24.19
CA LEU A 153 -1.60 -7.69 -23.97
C LEU A 153 -2.03 -7.04 -25.29
N PRO A 154 -3.08 -6.20 -25.28
CA PRO A 154 -3.38 -5.31 -26.39
C PRO A 154 -2.21 -4.35 -26.64
N GLU A 155 -2.00 -3.98 -27.90
CA GLU A 155 -0.82 -3.26 -28.37
C GLU A 155 -0.70 -1.86 -27.75
N GLU A 156 -1.83 -1.19 -27.53
CA GLU A 156 -1.90 0.14 -26.93
C GLU A 156 -1.34 0.22 -25.50
N TYR A 157 -1.10 -0.92 -24.86
CA TYR A 157 -0.54 -0.99 -23.52
C TYR A 157 0.96 -1.32 -23.48
N LEU A 158 1.57 -1.79 -24.58
CA LEU A 158 2.96 -2.30 -24.56
C LEU A 158 4.02 -1.23 -24.28
N ASP A 159 3.69 0.04 -24.49
CA ASP A 159 4.57 1.17 -24.21
C ASP A 159 4.45 1.73 -22.80
N ARG A 160 3.54 1.20 -21.97
CA ARG A 160 3.43 1.63 -20.58
C ARG A 160 4.68 1.25 -19.78
N PRO A 161 5.10 2.09 -18.82
CA PRO A 161 6.22 1.79 -17.95
C PRO A 161 6.09 0.42 -17.26
N VAL A 162 7.20 -0.28 -17.04
CA VAL A 162 7.19 -1.60 -16.39
C VAL A 162 6.53 -1.58 -15.01
N SER A 163 6.66 -0.47 -14.27
CA SER A 163 6.00 -0.26 -12.97
C SER A 163 4.46 -0.28 -13.05
N THR A 164 3.87 -0.08 -14.24
CA THR A 164 2.43 -0.26 -14.45
C THR A 164 1.98 -1.67 -14.12
N TRP A 165 2.80 -2.66 -14.47
CA TRP A 165 2.48 -4.08 -14.35
C TRP A 165 2.86 -4.66 -12.99
N ASP A 166 3.63 -3.91 -12.20
CA ASP A 166 4.13 -4.37 -10.92
C ASP A 166 3.09 -4.17 -9.82
N ALA A 167 3.13 -5.08 -8.85
CA ALA A 167 2.41 -4.95 -7.61
C ALA A 167 3.24 -4.08 -6.66
N GLY A 168 2.74 -2.88 -6.33
CA GLY A 168 3.32 -2.08 -5.25
C GLY A 168 3.30 -2.81 -3.91
N ASP A 169 4.22 -2.42 -3.02
CA ASP A 169 4.25 -2.91 -1.65
C ASP A 169 2.98 -2.47 -0.90
N GLU A 170 2.59 -3.26 0.09
CA GLU A 170 1.60 -2.88 1.08
C GLU A 170 2.27 -2.14 2.23
N VAL A 171 1.69 -1.01 2.61
CA VAL A 171 2.11 -0.22 3.77
C VAL A 171 0.98 -0.07 4.76
N ARG A 172 1.35 0.10 6.03
CA ARG A 172 0.48 0.52 7.11
C ARG A 172 0.97 1.84 7.68
N ILE A 173 0.13 2.86 7.65
CA ILE A 173 0.40 4.22 8.09
C ILE A 173 -0.40 4.51 9.34
N TYR A 174 0.29 4.86 10.42
CA TYR A 174 -0.33 5.44 11.61
C TYR A 174 -0.26 6.97 11.51
N TYR A 175 -1.38 7.65 11.70
CA TYR A 175 -1.46 9.11 11.60
C TYR A 175 -2.45 9.69 12.62
N LYS A 176 -2.21 10.93 13.03
CA LYS A 176 -3.20 11.72 13.80
C LYS A 176 -3.83 12.80 12.93
N GLU A 177 -3.03 13.43 12.07
CA GLU A 177 -3.46 14.39 11.07
C GLU A 177 -3.51 13.71 9.68
N PRO A 178 -4.63 13.81 8.94
CA PRO A 178 -4.71 13.28 7.57
C PRO A 178 -3.57 13.81 6.70
N GLY A 179 -2.91 12.92 5.95
CA GLY A 179 -1.79 13.28 5.09
C GLY A 179 -0.44 13.44 5.79
N LYS A 180 -0.34 13.23 7.12
CA LYS A 180 0.94 13.20 7.83
C LYS A 180 1.15 11.89 8.57
N ALA A 181 2.06 11.05 8.07
CA ALA A 181 2.39 9.81 8.74
C ALA A 181 3.20 10.09 10.01
N LEU A 182 2.74 9.55 11.14
CA LEU A 182 3.55 9.43 12.35
C LEU A 182 4.41 8.16 12.30
N ARG A 183 3.89 7.09 11.67
CA ARG A 183 4.64 5.84 11.43
C ARG A 183 4.27 5.28 10.08
N LEU A 184 5.25 4.74 9.35
CA LEU A 184 5.05 4.09 8.05
C LEU A 184 5.75 2.73 8.07
N MET A 185 4.96 1.66 8.06
CA MET A 185 5.49 0.29 8.04
C MET A 185 5.26 -0.36 6.69
N ASN A 186 6.31 -0.87 6.05
CA ASN A 186 6.18 -1.71 4.87
C ASN A 186 5.91 -3.16 5.25
N ILE A 187 4.64 -3.54 5.26
CA ILE A 187 4.18 -4.85 5.69
C ILE A 187 4.37 -5.94 4.62
N SER A 188 4.77 -5.58 3.40
CA SER A 188 5.23 -6.55 2.39
C SER A 188 6.65 -7.04 2.62
N LYS A 189 7.49 -6.24 3.28
CA LYS A 189 8.89 -6.55 3.57
C LYS A 189 9.16 -6.88 5.04
N THR A 190 8.29 -6.43 5.94
CA THR A 190 8.37 -6.74 7.36
C THR A 190 7.48 -7.93 7.69
N ASP A 191 8.09 -9.00 8.19
CA ASP A 191 7.35 -10.10 8.79
C ASP A 191 6.85 -9.66 10.18
N ILE A 192 5.65 -9.08 10.22
CA ILE A 192 5.01 -8.64 11.47
C ILE A 192 4.63 -9.81 12.39
N PHE A 193 4.80 -11.06 11.95
CA PHE A 193 4.51 -12.27 12.72
C PHE A 193 5.76 -12.96 13.27
N LYS A 194 6.97 -12.53 12.87
CA LYS A 194 8.21 -12.92 13.55
C LYS A 194 8.36 -12.10 14.83
N LYS A 195 8.03 -12.74 15.95
CA LYS A 195 8.47 -12.31 17.29
C LYS A 195 9.97 -12.54 17.46
#